data_AF-A0A2K1ZU98-F1
#
_entry.id   AF-A0A2K1ZU98-F1
#
_cell.length_a   1.000
_cell.length_b   1.000
_cell.length_c   1.000
_cell.angle_alpha   90.00
_cell.angle_beta   90.00
_cell.angle_gamma   90.00
#
_symmetry.space_group_name_H-M   'P 1'
#
loop_
_entity.id
_entity.type
_entity.pdbx_description
1 polymer ?
#
loop_
_entity_poly.entity_id
_entity_poly.type
_entity_poly.pdbx_seq_one_letter_code
_entity_poly.pdbx_strand_id
1 'polypeptide(L)'
;MTEPDSSRSRPQGAYDVFLSFRGEDTRKTFTDHLYTALVQAGIHTFRDDDELPRGKEISDHLLEAIQESKISIVVFSKGYASSRWCLDELVEIVKCKYRKTRT
;
A
#
# COMPACT_ATOMS: atom_id res chain seq x y z
N MET A 1 32.00 4.08 32.49
CA MET A 1 31.62 4.78 31.25
C MET A 1 30.71 3.84 30.50
N THR A 2 29.44 4.19 30.39
CA THR A 2 28.37 3.29 29.92
C THR A 2 28.18 3.54 28.44
N GLU A 3 28.47 2.53 27.61
CA GLU A 3 28.25 2.55 26.16
C GLU A 3 26.75 2.69 25.85
N PRO A 4 26.35 3.45 24.81
CA PRO A 4 24.95 3.59 24.45
C PRO A 4 24.44 2.28 23.84
N ASP A 5 23.30 1.85 24.36
CA ASP A 5 22.50 0.74 23.85
C ASP A 5 22.18 1.01 22.37
N SER A 6 22.81 0.25 21.48
CA SER A 6 22.46 0.24 20.06
C SER A 6 21.08 -0.37 19.95
N SER A 7 20.05 0.48 20.01
CA SER A 7 18.68 0.10 19.74
C SER A 7 18.66 -0.57 18.37
N ARG A 8 18.55 -1.89 18.35
CA ARG A 8 18.30 -2.66 17.12
C ARG A 8 17.06 -2.05 16.48
N SER A 9 17.27 -1.36 15.36
CA SER A 9 16.23 -0.78 14.53
C SER A 9 15.16 -1.85 14.33
N ARG A 10 13.91 -1.50 14.68
CA ARG A 10 12.72 -2.35 14.53
C ARG A 10 12.79 -3.08 13.18
N PRO A 11 12.39 -4.36 13.07
CA PRO A 11 12.25 -4.99 11.76
C PRO A 11 11.31 -4.09 10.96
N GLN A 12 11.86 -3.40 9.97
CA GLN A 12 11.18 -2.39 9.17
C GLN A 12 10.14 -3.11 8.33
N GLY A 13 8.89 -3.20 8.80
CA GLY A 13 7.77 -3.43 7.89
C GLY A 13 7.81 -2.32 6.85
N ALA A 14 7.88 -2.68 5.58
CA ALA A 14 8.36 -1.78 4.54
C ALA A 14 7.58 -0.46 4.44
N TYR A 15 6.28 -0.42 4.78
CA TYR A 15 5.44 0.77 4.66
C TYR A 15 4.44 0.94 5.83
N ASP A 16 4.07 2.17 6.14
CA ASP A 16 2.98 2.50 7.07
C ASP A 16 1.61 2.34 6.40
N VAL A 17 1.50 2.82 5.15
CA VAL A 17 0.26 2.84 4.37
C VAL A 17 0.47 2.19 3.00
N PHE A 18 -0.44 1.30 2.62
CA PHE A 18 -0.64 0.85 1.25
C PHE A 18 -1.80 1.62 0.62
N LEU A 19 -1.58 2.32 -0.49
CA LEU A 19 -2.59 3.11 -1.18
C LEU A 19 -2.97 2.45 -2.51
N SER A 20 -4.15 1.81 -2.56
CA SER A 20 -4.72 1.19 -3.77
C SER A 20 -5.73 2.11 -4.43
N PHE A 21 -5.62 2.25 -5.75
CA PHE A 21 -6.46 3.14 -6.55
C PHE A 21 -6.44 2.73 -8.03
N ARG A 22 -7.41 3.23 -8.79
CA ARG A 22 -7.36 3.19 -10.26
C ARG A 22 -6.60 4.41 -10.76
N GLY A 23 -5.48 4.19 -11.42
CA GLY A 23 -4.59 5.24 -11.90
C GLY A 23 -5.24 6.15 -12.91
N GLU A 24 -5.88 5.54 -13.90
CA GLU A 24 -6.60 6.23 -14.96
C GLU A 24 -7.65 7.23 -14.42
N ASP A 25 -8.28 6.90 -13.29
CA ASP A 25 -9.33 7.72 -12.68
C ASP A 25 -8.78 8.82 -11.79
N THR A 26 -7.77 8.51 -10.96
CA THR A 26 -7.45 9.34 -9.77
C THR A 26 -5.99 9.71 -9.59
N ARG A 27 -5.07 9.17 -10.41
CA ARG A 27 -3.64 9.31 -10.15
C ARG A 27 -3.18 10.74 -10.03
N LYS A 28 -3.55 11.58 -11.00
CA LYS A 28 -3.11 12.98 -11.12
C LYS A 28 -4.05 13.95 -10.42
N THR A 29 -5.02 13.44 -9.65
CA THR A 29 -6.06 14.25 -9.00
C THR A 29 -6.05 13.93 -7.51
N PHE A 30 -7.11 13.32 -7.00
CA PHE A 30 -7.30 13.06 -5.57
C PHE A 30 -6.15 12.22 -4.97
N THR A 31 -5.72 11.17 -5.66
CA THR A 31 -4.70 10.25 -5.12
C THR A 31 -3.33 10.91 -5.04
N ASP A 32 -2.97 11.80 -5.97
CA ASP A 32 -1.69 12.54 -5.91
C ASP A 32 -1.65 13.45 -4.68
N HIS A 33 -2.74 14.17 -4.43
CA HIS A 33 -2.86 15.06 -3.29
C HIS A 33 -2.83 14.29 -1.97
N LEU A 34 -3.56 13.17 -1.89
CA LEU A 34 -3.55 12.30 -0.71
C LEU A 34 -2.15 11.74 -0.43
N TYR A 35 -1.48 11.19 -1.44
CA TYR A 35 -0.12 10.68 -1.31
C TYR A 35 0.85 11.76 -0.83
N THR A 36 0.80 12.94 -1.45
CA THR A 36 1.65 14.08 -1.09
C THR A 36 1.42 14.49 0.37
N ALA A 37 0.17 14.57 0.82
CA ALA A 37 -0.17 14.92 2.19
C ALA A 37 0.34 13.87 3.20
N LEU A 38 0.23 12.58 2.89
CA LEU A 38 0.76 11.50 3.74
C LEU A 38 2.29 11.59 3.88
N VAL A 39 2.98 11.78 2.76
CA VAL A 39 4.45 11.93 2.75
C VAL A 39 4.88 13.19 3.52
N GLN A 40 4.19 14.32 3.33
CA GLN A 40 4.44 15.56 4.08
C GLN A 40 4.21 15.40 5.59
N ALA A 41 3.30 14.52 5.99
CA ALA A 41 3.07 14.15 7.39
C ALA A 41 4.10 13.15 7.94
N GLY A 42 5.09 12.72 7.14
CA GLY A 42 6.10 11.75 7.53
C GLY A 42 5.63 10.30 7.53
N ILE A 43 4.50 9.99 6.85
CA ILE A 43 3.92 8.66 6.80
C ILE A 43 4.49 7.92 5.58
N HIS A 44 5.21 6.82 5.81
CA HIS A 44 5.83 6.06 4.74
C HIS A 44 4.76 5.31 3.94
N THR A 45 4.45 5.78 2.73
CA THR A 45 3.30 5.31 1.95
C THR A 45 3.76 4.63 0.67
N PHE A 46 3.32 3.40 0.44
CA PHE A 46 3.39 2.74 -0.86
C PHE A 46 2.22 3.20 -1.71
N ARG A 47 2.52 3.81 -2.86
CA ARG A 47 1.52 4.28 -3.83
C ARG A 47 1.43 3.29 -4.98
N ASP A 48 0.33 2.56 -5.03
CA ASP A 48 0.15 1.48 -5.98
C ASP A 48 -0.24 1.97 -7.38
N ASP A 49 0.77 2.19 -8.23
CA ASP A 49 0.57 2.62 -9.61
C ASP A 49 0.25 1.40 -10.51
N ASP A 50 -1.02 1.32 -10.94
CA ASP A 50 -1.60 0.33 -11.84
C ASP A 50 -1.45 0.65 -13.35
N GLU A 51 -0.76 1.73 -13.72
CA GLU A 51 -0.41 2.03 -15.14
C GLU A 51 1.03 1.63 -15.47
N LEU A 52 1.86 1.33 -14.46
CA LEU A 52 3.13 0.67 -14.72
C LEU A 52 2.85 -0.70 -15.35
N PRO A 53 3.60 -1.11 -16.39
CA PRO A 53 3.39 -2.39 -17.06
C PRO A 53 3.78 -3.52 -16.10
N ARG A 54 2.82 -3.93 -15.29
CA ARG A 54 2.94 -5.09 -14.43
C ARG A 54 2.64 -6.33 -15.27
N GLY A 55 3.37 -7.40 -15.01
CA GLY A 55 3.11 -8.69 -15.65
C GLY A 55 1.70 -9.20 -15.35
N LYS A 56 1.37 -10.39 -15.86
CA LYS A 56 0.06 -11.03 -15.64
C LYS A 56 -0.25 -11.37 -14.17
N GLU A 57 0.72 -11.23 -13.27
CA GLU A 57 0.64 -11.59 -11.85
C GLU A 57 1.02 -10.40 -10.97
N ILE A 58 0.37 -10.31 -9.79
CA ILE A 58 0.80 -9.45 -8.68
C ILE A 58 2.27 -9.72 -8.44
N SER A 59 3.13 -8.70 -8.58
CA SER A 59 4.55 -8.88 -8.30
C SER A 59 4.73 -9.22 -6.83
N ASP A 60 5.72 -10.06 -6.50
CA ASP A 60 6.03 -10.43 -5.12
C ASP A 60 6.21 -9.18 -4.23
N HIS A 61 6.85 -8.14 -4.78
CA HIS A 61 7.02 -6.84 -4.13
C HIS A 61 5.69 -6.15 -3.79
N LEU A 62 4.66 -6.26 -4.66
CA LEU A 62 3.34 -5.70 -4.36
C LEU A 62 2.66 -6.47 -3.23
N LEU A 63 2.74 -7.80 -3.27
CA LEU A 63 2.18 -8.66 -2.24
C LEU A 63 2.81 -8.36 -0.88
N GLU A 64 4.13 -8.23 -0.83
CA GLU A 64 4.89 -7.82 0.35
C GLU A 64 4.43 -6.45 0.85
N ALA A 65 4.32 -5.46 -0.03
CA ALA A 65 3.84 -4.13 0.35
C ALA A 65 2.43 -4.16 0.98
N ILE A 66 1.50 -4.98 0.48
CA ILE A 66 0.17 -5.15 1.06
C ILE A 66 0.25 -5.81 2.44
N GLN A 67 1.04 -6.88 2.56
CA GLN A 67 1.10 -7.69 3.77
C GLN A 67 1.82 -6.97 4.92
N GLU A 68 2.90 -6.27 4.61
CA GLU A 68 3.73 -5.54 5.57
C GLU A 68 3.18 -4.18 5.96
N SER A 69 2.28 -3.61 5.14
CA SER A 69 1.63 -2.35 5.50
C SER A 69 0.75 -2.48 6.74
N LYS A 70 0.80 -1.44 7.58
CA LYS A 70 -0.03 -1.34 8.80
C LYS A 70 -1.47 -1.00 8.45
N ILE A 71 -1.65 -0.11 7.49
CA ILE A 71 -2.95 0.39 7.03
C ILE A 71 -3.03 0.23 5.51
N SER A 72 -4.22 -0.14 5.01
CA SER A 72 -4.53 -0.07 3.58
C SER A 72 -5.62 0.97 3.36
N ILE A 73 -5.39 1.91 2.44
CA ILE A 73 -6.37 2.90 1.98
C ILE A 73 -6.76 2.52 0.56
N VAL A 74 -8.06 2.37 0.32
CA VAL A 74 -8.60 2.04 -1.01
C VAL A 74 -9.40 3.25 -1.52
N VAL A 75 -8.98 3.80 -2.66
CA VAL A 75 -9.65 4.92 -3.32
C VAL A 75 -10.56 4.38 -4.42
N PHE A 76 -11.83 4.15 -4.06
CA PHE A 76 -12.84 3.74 -5.03
C PHE A 76 -13.18 4.86 -6.01
N SER A 77 -13.29 4.49 -7.28
CA SER A 77 -13.59 5.37 -8.40
C SER A 77 -14.43 4.61 -9.45
N LYS A 78 -14.90 5.29 -10.49
CA LYS A 78 -15.87 4.71 -11.44
C LYS A 78 -15.29 3.50 -12.18
N GLY A 79 -14.02 3.55 -12.56
CA GLY A 79 -13.29 2.51 -13.28
C GLY A 79 -12.58 1.51 -12.38
N TYR A 80 -12.65 1.65 -11.05
CA TYR A 80 -11.92 0.76 -10.12
C TYR A 80 -12.26 -0.71 -10.35
N ALA A 81 -13.56 -1.04 -10.37
CA ALA A 81 -14.02 -2.42 -10.57
C ALA A 81 -13.87 -2.93 -12.02
N SER A 82 -13.51 -2.06 -12.96
CA SER A 82 -13.20 -2.44 -14.34
C SER A 82 -11.76 -2.95 -14.49
N SER A 83 -10.89 -2.65 -13.52
CA SER A 83 -9.51 -3.14 -13.47
C SER A 83 -9.45 -4.45 -12.68
N ARG A 84 -9.16 -5.56 -13.37
CA ARG A 84 -8.86 -6.84 -12.70
C ARG A 84 -7.76 -6.69 -11.66
N TRP A 85 -6.75 -5.87 -11.96
CA TRP A 85 -5.63 -5.63 -11.08
C TRP A 85 -6.05 -4.98 -9.76
N CYS A 86 -6.87 -3.92 -9.81
CA CYS A 86 -7.42 -3.27 -8.61
C CYS A 86 -8.29 -4.23 -7.77
N LEU A 87 -8.95 -5.20 -8.41
CA LEU A 87 -9.74 -6.22 -7.72
C LEU A 87 -8.86 -7.31 -7.08
N ASP A 88 -7.79 -7.74 -7.77
CA ASP A 88 -6.84 -8.72 -7.24
C ASP A 88 -6.10 -8.13 -6.00
N GLU A 89 -5.72 -6.85 -6.05
CA GLU A 89 -5.22 -6.09 -4.89
C GLU A 89 -6.23 -6.07 -3.73
N LEU A 90 -7.49 -5.72 -4.02
CA LEU A 90 -8.55 -5.63 -3.01
C LEU A 90 -8.78 -6.96 -2.30
N VAL A 91 -8.74 -8.07 -3.05
CA VAL A 91 -8.83 -9.42 -2.48
C VAL A 91 -7.68 -9.67 -1.50
N GLU A 92 -6.45 -9.30 -1.84
CA GLU A 92 -5.30 -9.50 -0.95
C GLU A 92 -5.35 -8.60 0.29
N ILE A 93 -5.77 -7.34 0.17
CA ILE A 93 -6.01 -6.44 1.31
C ILE A 93 -7.02 -7.07 2.28
N VAL A 94 -8.14 -7.57 1.76
CA VAL A 94 -9.20 -8.18 2.56
C VAL A 94 -8.72 -9.47 3.23
N LYS A 95 -7.97 -10.33 2.52
CA LYS A 95 -7.33 -11.52 3.11
C LYS A 95 -6.40 -11.14 4.25
N CYS A 96 -5.56 -10.13 4.07
CA CYS A 96 -4.64 -9.64 5.11
C CYS A 96 -5.39 -9.16 6.35
N LYS A 97 -6.50 -8.41 6.17
CA LYS A 97 -7.36 -7.97 7.27
C LYS A 97 -7.87 -9.17 8.08
N TYR A 98 -8.49 -10.16 7.43
CA TYR A 98 -9.04 -11.33 8.13
C TYR A 98 -7.98 -12.21 8.78
N ARG A 99 -6.77 -12.31 8.19
CA ARG A 99 -5.65 -13.03 8.80
C ARG A 99 -5.17 -12.36 10.09
N LYS A 100 -5.19 -11.02 10.14
CA LYS A 100 -4.82 -10.21 11.32
C LYS A 100 -5.91 -10.18 12.41
N THR A 101 -7.17 -10.53 12.11
CA THR A 101 -8.29 -10.46 13.08
C THR A 101 -8.57 -11.81 13.79
N ARG A 102 -7.82 -12.87 13.50
CA ARG A 102 -8.04 -14.23 14.03
C ARG A 102 -7.21 -14.57 15.29
N THR A 103 -6.55 -13.60 15.91
CA THR A 103 -5.95 -13.69 17.25
C THR A 103 -6.93 -13.25 18.31
#